data_AF-A0A0S6XKW9-F1
#
_entry.id   AF-A0A0S6XKW9-F1
#
_cell.length_a   1.000
_cell.length_b   1.000
_cell.length_c   1.000
_cell.angle_alpha   90.00
_cell.angle_beta   90.00
_cell.angle_gamma   90.00
#
_symmetry.space_group_name_H-M   'P 1'
#
loop_
_entity.id
_entity.type
_entity.pdbx_description
1 polymer ?
#
loop_
_entity_poly.entity_id
_entity_poly.type
_entity_poly.pdbx_seq_one_letter_code
_entity_poly.pdbx_strand_id
1 'polypeptide(L)'
;MQATQDEGPAHRSHSLSSESSDTSGVAISIEDKLEHVLCSAQDVGFYDFDDAVASYYVAELDEMSPMSLQQRHSRNRRLPSVLAALQQNVDTWTAWEKRGYLDEVMISAEGILESELRTFVGSRLFRDLVRTINRSRLAGTRCGSPEHDEEVEALSRLRRSISAELPNLWATLSALASADSVPDRPAGAQLALACSILVCLSGHICPDALKASVDSCLDGELDDDAGQLDSA
;
A
#
# COMPACT_ATOMS: atom_id res chain seq x y z
N MET A 1 74.39 78.74 1.72
CA MET A 1 74.84 77.37 2.02
C MET A 1 73.62 76.65 2.60
N GLN A 2 72.85 75.90 1.80
CA GLN A 2 73.00 74.44 1.55
C GLN A 2 73.03 73.65 2.86
N ALA A 3 72.26 72.58 3.10
CA ALA A 3 71.55 71.65 2.22
C ALA A 3 70.49 70.86 3.07
N THR A 4 69.28 70.63 2.55
CA THR A 4 68.69 69.32 2.11
C THR A 4 68.39 68.28 3.20
N GLN A 5 67.10 67.92 3.31
CA GLN A 5 66.50 66.61 3.66
C GLN A 5 65.00 66.78 3.36
N ASP A 6 64.47 66.39 2.20
CA ASP A 6 64.09 65.05 1.73
C ASP A 6 63.01 64.39 2.62
N GLU A 7 61.74 64.69 2.32
CA GLU A 7 60.55 64.00 2.85
C GLU A 7 59.81 63.38 1.66
N GLY A 8 59.85 62.05 1.57
CA GLY A 8 59.13 61.25 0.58
C GLY A 8 57.63 61.16 0.87
N PRO A 9 56.81 60.71 -0.11
CA PRO A 9 55.36 60.71 0.01
C PRO A 9 54.86 59.53 0.84
N ALA A 10 54.08 59.81 1.88
CA ALA A 10 53.33 58.81 2.62
C ALA A 10 52.31 58.12 1.71
N HIS A 11 52.51 56.82 1.50
CA HIS A 11 51.55 55.95 0.82
C HIS A 11 50.21 55.99 1.55
N ARG A 12 49.19 56.42 0.81
CA ARG A 12 47.79 56.43 1.20
C ARG A 12 47.30 54.98 1.27
N SER A 13 47.33 54.39 2.46
CA SER A 13 46.66 53.13 2.75
C SER A 13 45.14 53.35 2.67
N HIS A 14 44.57 53.12 1.49
CA HIS A 14 43.15 52.87 1.34
C HIS A 14 42.83 51.57 2.07
N SER A 15 42.44 51.66 3.34
CA SER A 15 41.71 50.60 4.01
C SER A 15 40.44 50.37 3.21
N LEU A 16 40.44 49.28 2.45
CA LEU A 16 39.22 48.64 1.97
C LEU A 16 38.46 48.22 3.22
N SER A 17 37.47 49.03 3.59
CA SER A 17 36.38 48.59 4.45
C SER A 17 35.71 47.44 3.73
N SER A 18 36.14 46.21 4.01
CA SER A 18 35.34 45.02 3.77
C SER A 18 34.07 45.19 4.58
N GLU A 19 33.02 45.71 3.94
CA GLU A 19 31.65 45.48 4.36
C GLU A 19 31.45 43.97 4.30
N SER A 20 31.73 43.32 5.44
CA SER A 20 31.20 42.01 5.78
C SER A 20 29.69 42.13 5.73
N SER A 21 29.14 41.83 4.55
CA SER A 21 27.74 41.54 4.38
C SER A 21 27.46 40.28 5.19
N ASP A 22 27.15 40.48 6.48
CA ASP A 22 26.50 39.49 7.32
C ASP A 22 25.08 39.30 6.78
N THR A 23 24.98 38.61 5.64
CA THR A 23 23.76 37.88 5.29
C THR A 23 23.74 36.64 6.19
N SER A 24 23.50 36.87 7.48
CA SER A 24 22.96 35.82 8.35
C SER A 24 21.62 35.44 7.73
N GLY A 25 21.64 34.38 6.92
CA GLY A 25 20.46 33.87 6.24
C GLY A 25 19.42 33.56 7.30
N VAL A 26 18.40 34.41 7.41
CA VAL A 26 17.27 34.20 8.32
C VAL A 26 16.68 32.85 7.94
N ALA A 27 16.80 31.88 8.83
CA ALA A 27 16.23 30.56 8.63
C ALA A 27 14.70 30.73 8.56
N ILE A 28 14.15 30.63 7.35
CA ILE A 28 12.71 30.73 7.12
C ILE A 28 12.02 29.61 7.92
N SER A 29 11.02 29.97 8.72
CA SER A 29 10.26 29.04 9.55
C SER A 29 9.47 28.04 8.69
N ILE A 30 8.94 26.97 9.29
CA ILE A 30 8.10 26.04 8.53
C ILE A 30 6.74 26.67 8.21
N GLU A 31 6.23 27.49 9.13
CA GLU A 31 5.02 28.26 8.99
C GLU A 31 5.10 29.21 7.79
N ASP A 32 6.19 29.99 7.68
CA ASP A 32 6.39 30.92 6.55
C ASP A 32 6.50 30.18 5.20
N LYS A 33 7.13 28.99 5.20
CA LYS A 33 7.24 28.16 3.99
C LYS A 33 5.88 27.62 3.54
N LEU A 34 5.08 27.15 4.50
CA LEU A 34 3.74 26.61 4.22
C LEU A 34 2.79 27.72 3.78
N GLU A 35 2.81 28.87 4.44
CA GLU A 35 2.03 30.04 4.06
C GLU A 35 2.35 30.48 2.62
N HIS A 36 3.64 30.56 2.27
CA HIS A 36 4.03 30.92 0.90
C HIS A 36 3.50 29.94 -0.15
N VAL A 37 3.54 28.63 0.12
CA VAL A 37 3.02 27.61 -0.80
C VAL A 37 1.50 27.70 -0.92
N LEU A 38 0.79 27.89 0.19
CA LEU A 38 -0.67 28.07 0.23
C LEU A 38 -1.11 29.29 -0.60
N CYS A 39 -0.47 30.44 -0.38
CA CYS A 39 -0.75 31.66 -1.15
C CYS A 39 -0.45 31.45 -2.63
N SER A 40 0.68 30.81 -2.97
CA SER A 40 1.06 30.55 -4.36
C SER A 40 0.04 29.66 -5.08
N ALA A 41 -0.54 28.66 -4.40
CA ALA A 41 -1.57 27.80 -4.98
C ALA A 41 -2.85 28.59 -5.31
N GLN A 42 -3.26 29.50 -4.42
CA GLN A 42 -4.41 30.37 -4.65
C GLN A 42 -4.16 31.39 -5.75
N ASP A 43 -2.97 31.99 -5.81
CA ASP A 43 -2.59 32.98 -6.83
C ASP A 43 -2.65 32.42 -8.26
N VAL A 44 -2.43 31.11 -8.42
CA VAL A 44 -2.52 30.42 -9.73
C VAL A 44 -3.90 29.81 -10.01
N GLY A 45 -4.86 29.98 -9.09
CA GLY A 45 -6.27 29.66 -9.31
C GLY A 45 -6.76 28.32 -8.74
N PHE A 46 -5.99 27.65 -7.87
CA PHE A 46 -6.52 26.52 -7.10
C PHE A 46 -7.37 27.00 -5.93
N TYR A 47 -8.35 26.20 -5.51
CA TYR A 47 -9.22 26.56 -4.39
C TYR A 47 -8.45 26.62 -3.07
N ASP A 48 -7.64 25.60 -2.82
CA ASP A 48 -6.72 25.49 -1.70
C ASP A 48 -5.51 24.61 -2.08
N PHE A 49 -4.64 24.34 -1.12
CA PHE A 49 -3.48 23.48 -1.33
C PHE A 49 -3.86 22.04 -1.64
N ASP A 50 -4.90 21.51 -1.01
CA ASP A 50 -5.31 20.12 -1.19
C ASP A 50 -5.87 19.89 -2.61
N ASP A 51 -6.61 20.87 -3.15
CA ASP A 51 -7.05 20.90 -4.55
C ASP A 51 -5.87 20.94 -5.54
N ALA A 52 -4.84 21.75 -5.24
CA ALA A 52 -3.62 21.80 -6.05
C ALA A 52 -2.87 20.45 -6.03
N VAL A 53 -2.76 19.82 -4.87
CA VAL A 53 -2.12 18.50 -4.69
C VAL A 53 -2.92 17.40 -5.40
N ALA A 54 -4.24 17.38 -5.22
CA ALA A 54 -5.12 16.42 -5.89
C ALA A 54 -5.03 16.57 -7.41
N SER A 55 -5.12 17.80 -7.91
CA SER A 55 -4.94 18.12 -9.34
C SER A 55 -3.60 17.64 -9.85
N TYR A 56 -2.51 17.89 -9.12
CA TYR A 56 -1.18 17.40 -9.49
C TYR A 56 -1.12 15.88 -9.59
N TYR A 57 -1.80 15.13 -8.71
CA TYR A 57 -1.77 13.67 -8.72
C TYR A 57 -2.79 12.99 -9.63
N VAL A 58 -3.83 13.70 -10.11
CA VAL A 58 -4.91 13.10 -10.92
C VAL A 58 -4.92 13.61 -12.37
N ALA A 59 -4.37 14.80 -12.64
CA ALA A 59 -4.40 15.38 -13.99
C ALA A 59 -3.76 14.47 -15.05
N GLU A 60 -4.40 14.42 -16.21
CA GLU A 60 -3.87 13.85 -17.45
C GLU A 60 -2.95 14.88 -18.10
N LEU A 61 -1.64 14.66 -17.95
CA LEU A 61 -0.61 15.50 -18.54
C LEU A 61 -0.11 14.89 -19.84
N ASP A 62 0.41 15.73 -20.73
CA ASP A 62 1.10 15.26 -21.93
C ASP A 62 2.26 14.32 -21.55
N GLU A 63 2.27 13.12 -22.14
CA GLU A 63 3.14 12.01 -21.73
C GLU A 63 4.62 12.37 -21.85
N MET A 64 4.98 13.27 -22.77
CA MET A 64 6.35 13.71 -23.01
C MET A 64 6.73 14.97 -22.23
N SER A 65 5.80 15.57 -21.47
CA SER A 65 6.08 16.77 -20.70
C SER A 65 7.03 16.47 -19.51
N PRO A 66 7.94 17.39 -19.15
CA PRO A 66 8.74 17.24 -17.93
C PRO A 66 7.87 17.03 -16.68
N MET A 67 6.66 17.62 -16.67
CA MET A 67 5.72 17.50 -15.57
C MET A 67 5.13 16.08 -15.45
N SER A 68 4.85 15.38 -16.55
CA SER A 68 4.37 14.00 -16.49
C SER A 68 5.42 13.06 -15.90
N LEU A 69 6.70 13.27 -16.24
CA LEU A 69 7.81 12.49 -15.66
C LEU A 69 7.93 12.73 -14.16
N GLN A 70 7.82 13.99 -13.74
CA GLN A 70 7.84 14.36 -12.32
C GLN A 70 6.63 13.79 -11.57
N GLN A 71 5.44 13.85 -12.18
CA GLN A 71 4.21 13.30 -11.63
C GLN A 71 4.33 11.78 -11.45
N ARG A 72 4.80 11.06 -12.47
CA ARG A 72 5.04 9.60 -12.39
C ARG A 72 6.05 9.24 -11.31
N HIS A 73 7.16 9.98 -11.24
CA HIS A 73 8.14 9.78 -10.18
C HIS A 73 7.54 10.05 -8.79
N SER A 74 6.75 11.11 -8.66
CA SER A 74 6.07 11.45 -7.41
C SER A 74 5.08 10.36 -6.99
N ARG A 75 4.20 9.91 -7.89
CA ARG A 75 3.24 8.81 -7.64
C ARG A 75 3.94 7.53 -7.17
N ASN A 76 5.07 7.17 -7.77
CA ASN A 76 5.77 5.93 -7.46
C ASN A 76 6.66 5.98 -6.20
N ARG A 77 7.20 7.16 -5.84
CA ARG A 77 8.24 7.27 -4.80
C ARG A 77 7.92 8.26 -3.68
N ARG A 78 7.32 9.41 -4.00
CA ARG A 78 7.12 10.49 -3.02
C ARG A 78 5.77 10.40 -2.32
N LEU A 79 4.71 10.12 -3.07
CA LEU A 79 3.37 9.94 -2.50
C LEU A 79 3.33 8.82 -1.46
N PRO A 80 3.92 7.62 -1.69
CA PRO A 80 4.00 6.60 -0.65
C PRO A 80 4.72 7.07 0.62
N SER A 81 5.79 7.86 0.49
CA SER A 81 6.49 8.44 1.64
C SER A 81 5.66 9.46 2.40
N VAL A 82 4.86 10.27 1.69
CA VAL A 82 3.92 11.21 2.32
C VAL A 82 2.85 10.43 3.09
N LEU A 83 2.24 9.42 2.49
CA LEU A 83 1.23 8.59 3.15
C LEU A 83 1.78 7.87 4.39
N ALA A 84 3.01 7.35 4.30
CA ALA A 84 3.69 6.74 5.44
C ALA A 84 3.97 7.74 6.57
N ALA A 85 4.38 8.97 6.23
CA ALA A 85 4.59 10.03 7.22
C ALA A 85 3.27 10.45 7.90
N LEU A 86 2.17 10.55 7.15
CA LEU A 86 0.84 10.81 7.74
C LEU A 86 0.43 9.69 8.69
N GLN A 87 0.58 8.43 8.25
CA GLN A 87 0.25 7.26 9.08
C GLN A 87 1.04 7.22 10.39
N GLN A 88 2.32 7.60 10.38
CA GLN A 88 3.17 7.62 11.58
C GLN A 88 2.79 8.74 12.57
N ASN A 89 2.18 9.82 12.10
CA ASN A 89 1.87 11.00 12.92
C ASN A 89 0.37 11.13 13.23
N VAL A 90 -0.48 10.24 12.70
CA VAL A 90 -1.94 10.30 12.88
C VAL A 90 -2.35 10.28 14.36
N ASP A 91 -1.57 9.63 15.22
CA ASP A 91 -1.84 9.56 16.66
C ASP A 91 -1.56 10.87 17.40
N THR A 92 -0.88 11.82 16.76
CA THR A 92 -0.68 13.19 17.29
C THR A 92 -1.89 14.09 17.03
N TRP A 93 -2.79 13.70 16.13
CA TRP A 93 -3.97 14.47 15.78
C TRP A 93 -5.10 14.25 16.78
N THR A 94 -6.02 15.21 16.84
CA THR A 94 -7.25 15.05 17.64
C THR A 94 -8.11 13.90 17.09
N ALA A 95 -9.00 13.38 17.93
CA ALA A 95 -9.90 12.29 17.55
C ALA A 95 -10.77 12.61 16.33
N TRP A 96 -11.13 13.88 16.13
CA TRP A 96 -11.93 14.31 15.00
C TRP A 96 -11.11 14.44 13.72
N GLU A 97 -9.90 15.01 13.80
CA GLU A 97 -8.99 15.14 12.64
C GLU A 97 -8.58 13.77 12.09
N LYS A 98 -8.24 12.81 12.96
CA LYS A 98 -7.86 11.47 12.51
C LYS A 98 -9.01 10.65 11.94
N ARG A 99 -10.26 10.97 12.30
CA ARG A 99 -11.43 10.19 11.87
C ARG A 99 -11.55 10.18 10.34
N GLY A 100 -11.51 11.37 9.73
CA GLY A 100 -11.63 11.50 8.27
C GLY A 100 -10.54 10.76 7.51
N TYR A 101 -9.29 10.86 7.96
CA TYR A 101 -8.17 10.14 7.36
C TYR A 101 -8.32 8.61 7.47
N LEU A 102 -8.66 8.10 8.66
CA LEU A 102 -8.82 6.66 8.86
C LEU A 102 -10.00 6.10 8.07
N ASP A 103 -11.08 6.86 7.92
CA ASP A 103 -12.24 6.48 7.11
C ASP A 103 -11.84 6.34 5.63
N GLU A 104 -11.11 7.31 5.07
CA GLU A 104 -10.66 7.21 3.67
C GLU A 104 -9.62 6.11 3.42
N VAL A 105 -8.73 5.85 4.39
CA VAL A 105 -7.82 4.69 4.32
C VAL A 105 -8.62 3.39 4.30
N MET A 106 -9.70 3.29 5.08
CA MET A 106 -10.55 2.11 5.11
C MET A 106 -11.32 1.91 3.80
N ILE A 107 -11.95 2.97 3.29
CA ILE A 107 -12.66 2.97 2.01
C ILE A 107 -11.71 2.56 0.87
N SER A 108 -10.48 3.10 0.89
CA SER A 108 -9.45 2.75 -0.10
C SER A 108 -9.05 1.28 -0.01
N ALA A 109 -8.82 0.76 1.21
CA ALA A 109 -8.49 -0.65 1.43
C ALA A 109 -9.63 -1.58 0.98
N GLU A 110 -10.87 -1.26 1.34
CA GLU A 110 -12.05 -2.00 0.91
C GLU A 110 -12.16 -2.03 -0.62
N GLY A 111 -11.98 -0.89 -1.30
CA GLY A 111 -12.02 -0.80 -2.75
C GLY A 111 -10.96 -1.67 -3.44
N ILE A 112 -9.75 -1.75 -2.88
CA ILE A 112 -8.68 -2.64 -3.37
C ILE A 112 -9.11 -4.10 -3.26
N LEU A 113 -9.58 -4.51 -2.07
CA LEU A 113 -10.00 -5.89 -1.80
C LEU A 113 -11.21 -6.30 -2.65
N GLU A 114 -12.20 -5.42 -2.78
CA GLU A 114 -13.38 -5.67 -3.60
C GLU A 114 -13.02 -5.80 -5.09
N SER A 115 -12.10 -4.97 -5.59
CA SER A 115 -11.61 -5.05 -6.96
C SER A 115 -10.90 -6.37 -7.24
N GLU A 116 -10.04 -6.78 -6.31
CA GLU A 116 -9.30 -8.04 -6.38
C GLU A 116 -10.26 -9.24 -6.40
N LEU A 117 -11.18 -9.28 -5.44
CA LEU A 117 -12.20 -10.32 -5.32
C LEU A 117 -13.09 -10.41 -6.56
N ARG A 118 -13.58 -9.26 -7.05
CA ARG A 118 -14.45 -9.20 -8.23
C ARG A 118 -13.74 -9.72 -9.48
N THR A 119 -12.46 -9.38 -9.64
CA THR A 119 -11.64 -9.86 -10.75
C THR A 119 -11.46 -11.37 -10.68
N PHE A 120 -11.14 -11.90 -9.50
CA PHE A 120 -10.96 -13.33 -9.28
C PHE A 120 -12.24 -14.13 -9.49
N VAL A 121 -13.36 -13.73 -8.87
CA VAL A 121 -14.67 -14.40 -9.01
C VAL A 121 -15.18 -14.33 -10.45
N GLY A 122 -14.88 -13.25 -11.17
CA GLY A 122 -15.19 -13.11 -12.59
C GLY A 122 -14.38 -14.02 -13.52
N SER A 123 -13.26 -14.58 -13.03
CA SER A 123 -12.32 -15.36 -13.84
C SER A 123 -12.90 -16.70 -14.32
N ARG A 124 -12.35 -17.22 -15.43
CA ARG A 124 -12.69 -18.55 -15.94
C ARG A 124 -12.25 -19.65 -14.96
N LEU A 125 -11.08 -19.47 -14.35
CA LEU A 125 -10.51 -20.40 -13.38
C LEU A 125 -11.47 -20.63 -12.22
N PHE A 126 -11.93 -19.54 -11.58
CA PHE A 126 -12.88 -19.63 -10.46
C PHE A 126 -14.17 -20.36 -10.86
N ARG A 127 -14.73 -20.00 -12.02
CA ARG A 127 -15.97 -20.61 -12.50
C ARG A 127 -15.83 -22.10 -12.78
N ASP A 128 -14.70 -22.53 -13.33
CA ASP A 128 -14.43 -23.94 -13.61
C ASP A 128 -14.25 -24.72 -12.29
N LEU A 129 -13.55 -24.15 -11.31
CA LEU A 129 -13.37 -24.75 -9.98
C LEU A 129 -14.72 -24.91 -9.25
N VAL A 130 -15.54 -23.86 -9.20
CA VAL A 130 -16.86 -23.91 -8.58
C VAL A 130 -17.76 -24.95 -9.23
N ARG A 131 -17.70 -25.11 -10.57
CA ARG A 131 -18.46 -26.16 -11.26
C ARG A 131 -18.00 -27.56 -10.88
N THR A 132 -16.69 -27.79 -10.75
CA THR A 132 -16.14 -29.09 -10.34
C THR A 132 -16.58 -29.43 -8.93
N ILE A 133 -16.44 -28.50 -7.98
CA ILE A 133 -16.87 -28.68 -6.57
C ILE A 133 -18.37 -28.97 -6.48
N ASN A 134 -19.21 -28.22 -7.21
CA ASN A 134 -20.65 -28.47 -7.19
C ASN A 134 -21.02 -29.82 -7.83
N ARG A 135 -20.28 -30.28 -8.85
CA ARG A 135 -20.54 -31.56 -9.52
C ARG A 135 -20.20 -32.75 -8.62
N SER A 136 -19.03 -32.75 -7.97
CA SER A 136 -18.61 -33.86 -7.11
C SER A 136 -19.57 -34.09 -5.94
N ARG A 137 -20.19 -33.01 -5.44
CA ARG A 137 -21.12 -33.05 -4.30
C ARG A 137 -22.54 -33.48 -4.67
N LEU A 138 -23.04 -33.10 -5.85
CA LEU A 138 -24.34 -33.57 -6.37
C LEU A 138 -24.36 -35.09 -6.59
N ALA A 139 -23.19 -35.70 -6.83
CA ALA A 139 -23.07 -37.13 -7.09
C ALA A 139 -23.14 -38.01 -5.83
N GLY A 140 -23.20 -37.43 -4.61
CA GLY A 140 -23.27 -38.21 -3.37
C GLY A 140 -21.98 -39.04 -3.15
N THR A 141 -20.85 -38.36 -3.22
CA THR A 141 -19.49 -38.94 -3.23
C THR A 141 -19.24 -39.79 -1.98
N ARG A 142 -18.99 -41.09 -2.19
CA ARG A 142 -18.41 -41.98 -1.17
C ARG A 142 -16.89 -41.79 -1.14
N CYS A 143 -16.29 -41.82 0.05
CA CYS A 143 -14.84 -41.76 0.24
C CYS A 143 -14.12 -42.83 -0.62
N GLY A 144 -13.06 -42.44 -1.33
CA GLY A 144 -12.31 -43.33 -2.24
C GLY A 144 -12.90 -43.51 -3.65
N SER A 145 -13.84 -42.66 -4.06
CA SER A 145 -14.31 -42.60 -5.44
C SER A 145 -13.49 -41.58 -6.27
N PRO A 146 -13.33 -41.78 -7.59
CA PRO A 146 -12.58 -40.84 -8.45
C PRO A 146 -13.14 -39.41 -8.42
N GLU A 147 -14.42 -39.26 -8.11
CA GLU A 147 -15.09 -37.96 -7.96
C GLU A 147 -14.67 -37.21 -6.68
N HIS A 148 -14.25 -37.93 -5.62
CA HIS A 148 -13.73 -37.34 -4.40
C HIS A 148 -12.30 -36.82 -4.62
N ASP A 149 -11.47 -37.59 -5.33
CA ASP A 149 -10.10 -37.19 -5.67
C ASP A 149 -10.10 -35.94 -6.58
N GLU A 150 -11.04 -35.86 -7.52
CA GLU A 150 -11.25 -34.66 -8.35
C GLU A 150 -11.66 -33.42 -7.54
N GLU A 151 -12.47 -33.61 -6.49
CA GLU A 151 -12.86 -32.52 -5.61
C GLU A 151 -11.70 -32.00 -4.77
N VAL A 152 -10.94 -32.91 -4.16
CA VAL A 152 -9.76 -32.57 -3.35
C VAL A 152 -8.74 -31.82 -4.21
N GLU A 153 -8.48 -32.28 -5.45
CA GLU A 153 -7.59 -31.56 -6.37
C GLU A 153 -8.16 -30.20 -6.78
N ALA A 154 -9.47 -30.09 -7.02
CA ALA A 154 -10.10 -28.80 -7.32
C ALA A 154 -9.96 -27.82 -6.13
N LEU A 155 -10.14 -28.28 -4.90
CA LEU A 155 -9.95 -27.47 -3.70
C LEU A 155 -8.48 -27.07 -3.53
N SER A 156 -7.53 -27.98 -3.74
CA SER A 156 -6.09 -27.68 -3.69
C SER A 156 -5.66 -26.68 -4.77
N ARG A 157 -6.25 -26.76 -5.96
CA ARG A 157 -6.05 -25.75 -7.02
C ARG A 157 -6.64 -24.41 -6.64
N LEU A 158 -7.86 -24.40 -6.10
CA LEU A 158 -8.50 -23.17 -5.63
C LEU A 158 -7.66 -22.49 -4.56
N ARG A 159 -7.17 -23.23 -3.57
CA ARG A 159 -6.30 -22.72 -2.49
C ARG A 159 -5.06 -22.02 -3.05
N ARG A 160 -4.35 -22.67 -3.98
CA ARG A 160 -3.19 -22.08 -4.66
C ARG A 160 -3.54 -20.84 -5.50
N SER A 161 -4.68 -20.86 -6.17
CA SER A 161 -5.14 -19.72 -6.97
C SER A 161 -5.55 -18.53 -6.10
N ILE A 162 -6.17 -18.76 -4.95
CA ILE A 162 -6.53 -17.71 -3.99
C ILE A 162 -5.27 -16.98 -3.53
N SER A 163 -4.22 -17.70 -3.11
CA SER A 163 -2.99 -17.05 -2.64
C SER A 163 -2.23 -16.29 -3.75
N ALA A 164 -2.38 -16.70 -5.01
CA ALA A 164 -1.70 -16.07 -6.15
C ALA A 164 -2.47 -14.88 -6.75
N GLU A 165 -3.79 -15.01 -6.88
CA GLU A 165 -4.66 -14.04 -7.55
C GLU A 165 -5.27 -13.02 -6.59
N LEU A 166 -5.19 -13.26 -5.28
CA LEU A 166 -5.70 -12.36 -4.24
C LEU A 166 -4.60 -11.95 -3.23
N PRO A 167 -3.46 -11.38 -3.67
CA PRO A 167 -2.34 -11.05 -2.79
C PRO A 167 -2.70 -10.08 -1.65
N ASN A 168 -3.57 -9.08 -1.88
CA ASN A 168 -3.93 -8.10 -0.85
C ASN A 168 -4.89 -8.71 0.18
N LEU A 169 -5.91 -9.46 -0.26
CA LEU A 169 -6.78 -10.20 0.63
C LEU A 169 -6.00 -11.24 1.45
N TRP A 170 -5.09 -11.97 0.80
CA TRP A 170 -4.25 -12.95 1.49
C TRP A 170 -3.36 -12.30 2.55
N ALA A 171 -2.70 -11.18 2.22
CA ALA A 171 -1.84 -10.45 3.14
C ALA A 171 -2.63 -9.90 4.35
N THR A 172 -3.81 -9.32 4.11
CA THR A 172 -4.66 -8.76 5.18
C THR A 172 -5.18 -9.86 6.11
N LEU A 173 -5.74 -10.94 5.57
CA LEU A 173 -6.23 -12.06 6.37
C LEU A 173 -5.11 -12.77 7.14
N SER A 174 -3.93 -12.90 6.52
CA SER A 174 -2.75 -13.48 7.19
C SER A 174 -2.23 -12.59 8.32
N ALA A 175 -2.20 -11.27 8.14
CA ALA A 175 -1.83 -10.33 9.19
C ALA A 175 -2.82 -10.36 10.37
N LEU A 176 -4.13 -10.39 10.08
CA LEU A 176 -5.18 -10.51 11.10
C LEU A 176 -5.12 -11.85 11.83
N ALA A 177 -4.90 -12.95 11.11
CA ALA A 177 -4.76 -14.28 11.70
C ALA A 177 -3.51 -14.40 12.58
N SER A 178 -2.44 -13.68 12.25
CA SER A 178 -1.19 -13.67 13.02
C SER A 178 -1.24 -12.76 14.25
N ALA A 179 -2.13 -11.76 14.26
CA ALA A 179 -2.28 -10.83 15.38
C ALA A 179 -2.87 -11.49 16.64
N ASP A 180 -3.59 -12.62 16.49
CA ASP A 180 -4.31 -13.32 17.56
C ASP A 180 -3.72 -14.73 17.84
N SER A 181 -2.43 -14.96 17.54
CA SER A 181 -1.83 -16.29 17.64
C SER A 181 -1.67 -16.73 19.10
N VAL A 182 -2.68 -17.44 19.61
CA VAL A 182 -2.62 -18.29 20.81
C VAL A 182 -1.83 -19.55 20.45
N PRO A 183 -0.93 -20.06 21.31
CA PRO A 183 -0.01 -21.16 20.99
C PRO A 183 -0.63 -22.53 20.66
N ASP A 184 -1.96 -22.69 20.72
CA ASP A 184 -2.68 -23.97 20.55
C ASP A 184 -3.75 -23.92 19.43
N ARG A 185 -3.62 -22.97 18.51
CA ARG A 185 -4.60 -22.68 17.44
C ARG A 185 -4.01 -23.06 16.06
N PRO A 186 -4.85 -23.42 15.05
CA PRO A 186 -4.40 -23.62 13.66
C PRO A 186 -3.46 -22.51 13.21
N ALA A 187 -2.43 -22.88 12.45
CA ALA A 187 -1.42 -21.94 11.97
C ALA A 187 -2.09 -20.75 11.29
N GLY A 188 -1.60 -19.52 11.49
CA GLY A 188 -2.25 -18.31 10.96
C GLY A 188 -2.56 -18.36 9.45
N ALA A 189 -1.75 -19.11 8.69
CA ALA A 189 -1.99 -19.40 7.27
C ALA A 189 -3.27 -20.21 7.01
N GLN A 190 -3.59 -21.22 7.84
CA GLN A 190 -4.81 -22.03 7.72
C GLN A 190 -6.06 -21.19 7.98
N LEU A 191 -6.01 -20.30 8.98
CA LEU A 191 -7.10 -19.38 9.26
C LEU A 191 -7.29 -18.37 8.13
N ALA A 192 -6.21 -17.81 7.58
CA ALA A 192 -6.26 -16.92 6.43
C ALA A 192 -6.87 -17.61 5.20
N LEU A 193 -6.50 -18.88 4.96
CA LEU A 193 -7.03 -19.71 3.88
C LEU A 193 -8.53 -19.99 4.06
N ALA A 194 -8.94 -20.40 5.26
CA ALA A 194 -10.34 -20.64 5.60
C ALA A 194 -11.20 -19.38 5.38
N CYS A 195 -10.74 -18.22 5.87
CA CYS A 195 -11.39 -16.93 5.66
C CYS A 195 -11.46 -16.56 4.17
N SER A 196 -10.39 -16.80 3.40
CA SER A 196 -10.36 -16.52 1.97
C SER A 196 -11.38 -17.39 1.21
N ILE A 197 -11.49 -18.67 1.56
CA ILE A 197 -12.49 -19.59 1.01
C ILE A 197 -13.92 -19.12 1.33
N LEU A 198 -14.17 -18.72 2.58
CA LEU A 198 -15.47 -18.18 2.99
C LEU A 198 -15.86 -16.97 2.14
N VAL A 199 -14.97 -16.00 2.02
CA VAL A 199 -15.21 -14.79 1.23
C VAL A 199 -15.44 -15.12 -0.25
N CYS A 200 -14.59 -15.97 -0.84
CA CYS A 200 -14.65 -16.26 -2.27
C CYS A 200 -15.81 -17.18 -2.68
N LEU A 201 -16.15 -18.18 -1.87
CA LEU A 201 -17.12 -19.23 -2.24
C LEU A 201 -18.51 -18.99 -1.66
N SER A 202 -18.68 -18.03 -0.76
CA SER A 202 -20.01 -17.68 -0.24
C SER A 202 -20.97 -17.35 -1.38
N GLY A 203 -22.13 -18.02 -1.39
CA GLY A 203 -23.15 -17.86 -2.44
C GLY A 203 -22.84 -18.56 -3.78
N HIS A 204 -21.68 -19.18 -3.95
CA HIS A 204 -21.29 -19.90 -5.18
C HIS A 204 -21.34 -21.44 -5.07
N ILE A 205 -21.31 -21.96 -3.84
CA ILE A 205 -21.44 -23.40 -3.54
C ILE A 205 -22.48 -23.63 -2.44
N CYS A 206 -22.92 -24.88 -2.25
CA CYS A 206 -23.86 -25.19 -1.18
C CYS A 206 -23.21 -25.05 0.23
N PRO A 207 -23.99 -24.72 1.28
CA PRO A 207 -23.47 -24.50 2.63
C PRO A 207 -22.67 -25.69 3.19
N ASP A 208 -23.10 -26.92 2.89
CA ASP A 208 -22.40 -28.13 3.35
C ASP A 208 -21.01 -28.28 2.73
N ALA A 209 -20.88 -27.95 1.43
CA ALA A 209 -19.60 -27.97 0.73
C ALA A 209 -18.68 -26.84 1.22
N LEU A 210 -19.25 -25.67 1.51
CA LEU A 210 -18.50 -24.55 2.08
C LEU A 210 -17.94 -24.91 3.45
N LYS A 211 -18.78 -25.51 4.31
CA LYS A 211 -18.36 -25.97 5.64
C LYS A 211 -17.25 -27.01 5.53
N ALA A 212 -17.44 -28.05 4.72
CA ALA A 212 -16.43 -29.10 4.54
C ALA A 212 -15.09 -28.54 4.01
N SER A 213 -15.13 -27.55 3.12
CA SER A 213 -13.93 -26.90 2.57
C SER A 213 -13.16 -26.12 3.63
N VAL A 214 -13.89 -25.44 4.52
CA VAL A 214 -13.34 -24.68 5.65
C VAL A 214 -12.79 -25.61 6.71
N ASP A 215 -13.53 -26.65 7.09
CA ASP A 215 -13.08 -27.66 8.07
C ASP A 215 -11.77 -28.30 7.60
N SER A 216 -11.70 -28.70 6.31
CA SER A 216 -10.46 -29.23 5.70
C SER A 216 -9.27 -28.25 5.72
N CYS A 217 -9.50 -26.94 5.77
CA CYS A 217 -8.42 -25.96 5.91
C CYS A 217 -7.91 -25.87 7.35
N LEU A 218 -8.81 -26.01 8.32
CA LEU A 218 -8.52 -25.88 9.75
C LEU A 218 -7.93 -27.16 10.34
N ASP A 219 -8.31 -28.33 9.81
CA ASP A 219 -7.83 -29.62 10.28
C ASP A 219 -6.40 -29.95 9.81
N GLY A 220 -5.83 -29.15 8.89
CA GLY A 220 -4.46 -29.33 8.40
C GLY A 220 -4.21 -30.62 7.61
N GLU A 221 -5.25 -31.40 7.30
CA GLU A 221 -5.17 -32.77 6.77
C GLU A 221 -4.61 -32.90 5.34
N LEU A 222 -4.03 -31.86 4.74
CA LEU A 222 -3.54 -31.92 3.35
C LEU A 222 -2.14 -31.34 3.11
N ASP A 223 -1.39 -31.00 4.16
CA ASP A 223 0.02 -30.61 4.04
C ASP A 223 0.92 -31.59 4.81
N ASP A 224 1.11 -32.78 4.25
CA ASP A 224 2.23 -33.67 4.62
C ASP A 224 3.26 -33.81 3.47
N ASP A 225 3.14 -33.03 2.39
CA ASP A 225 4.00 -33.16 1.19
C ASP A 225 4.60 -31.84 0.68
N ALA A 226 4.73 -30.83 1.56
CA ALA A 226 5.54 -29.63 1.29
C ALA A 226 6.84 -29.65 2.11
N GLY A 227 7.52 -30.80 2.11
CA GLY A 227 8.94 -30.84 2.37
C GLY A 227 9.69 -30.15 1.23
N GLN A 228 10.42 -29.10 1.59
CA GLN A 228 11.63 -28.63 0.90
C GLN A 228 11.45 -27.65 -0.27
N LEU A 229 11.24 -26.38 0.07
CA LEU A 229 11.95 -25.29 -0.61
C LEU A 229 12.63 -24.41 0.43
N ASP A 230 13.77 -24.92 0.88
CA ASP A 230 14.76 -24.21 1.66
C ASP A 230 15.75 -23.53 0.68
N SER A 231 15.97 -22.23 0.90
CA SER A 231 17.17 -21.46 0.52
C SER A 231 17.53 -21.29 -0.97
N ALA A 232 17.23 -20.11 -1.52
CA ALA A 232 18.13 -19.31 -2.37
C ALA A 232 17.68 -17.84 -2.43
#